data_AF-A0A9D6XX19-F1
#
_entry.id   AF-A0A9D6XX19-F1
#
_cell.length_a   1.000
_cell.length_b   1.000
_cell.length_c   1.000
_cell.angle_alpha   90.00
_cell.angle_beta   90.00
_cell.angle_gamma   90.00
#
_symmetry.space_group_name_H-M   'P 1'
#
loop_
_entity.id
_entity.type
_entity.pdbx_description
1 polymer ?
#
loop_
_entity_poly.entity_id
_entity_poly.type
_entity_poly.pdbx_seq_one_letter_code
_entity_poly.pdbx_strand_id
1 'polypeptide(L)'
;MLRIMRDEACPEDADPAQKTVFHSLRFEAAKAAAPYIHPRLANVDKPVQIEPLTGSLSDQGSAVLTAVSGGKITPSQASSLMQVLSAQARVVEVTELEKRVAALEASKHEKS
;
A
#
# COMPACT_ATOMS: atom_id res chain seq x y z
N MET A 1 -37.59 13.85 5.73
CA MET A 1 -36.31 13.86 6.48
C MET A 1 -35.27 14.79 5.84
N LEU A 2 -34.97 14.67 4.54
CA LEU A 2 -34.02 15.56 3.84
C LEU A 2 -34.45 17.05 3.75
N ARG A 3 -35.75 17.35 3.79
CA ARG A 3 -36.28 18.74 3.71
C ARG A 3 -36.03 19.56 4.97
N ILE A 4 -36.01 18.91 6.14
CA ILE A 4 -35.77 19.54 7.47
C ILE A 4 -34.32 20.03 7.60
N MET A 5 -33.38 19.40 6.89
CA MET A 5 -31.95 19.68 7.04
C MET A 5 -31.44 20.87 6.22
N ARG A 6 -32.21 21.32 5.21
CA ARG A 6 -31.76 22.35 4.24
C ARG A 6 -32.24 23.76 4.57
N ASP A 7 -33.47 23.92 5.07
CA ASP A 7 -34.13 25.23 5.18
C ASP A 7 -34.65 25.61 6.58
N GLU A 8 -34.73 24.67 7.54
CA GLU A 8 -35.28 25.00 8.86
C GLU A 8 -34.17 25.32 9.86
N ALA A 9 -34.18 26.56 10.37
CA ALA A 9 -33.41 26.93 11.55
C ALA A 9 -33.99 26.18 12.76
N CYS A 10 -33.14 25.82 13.73
CA CYS A 10 -33.64 25.28 15.00
C CYS A 10 -34.65 26.29 15.58
N PRO A 11 -35.87 25.88 15.97
CA PRO A 11 -36.82 26.79 16.59
C PRO A 11 -36.18 27.44 17.84
N GLU A 12 -36.29 28.75 18.00
CA GLU A 12 -35.66 29.47 19.12
C GLU A 12 -36.22 28.99 20.47
N ASP A 13 -37.53 28.69 20.49
CA ASP A 13 -38.30 28.21 21.65
C ASP A 13 -38.15 26.70 21.92
N ALA A 14 -37.28 25.99 21.20
CA ALA A 14 -37.10 24.55 21.38
C ALA A 14 -36.46 24.21 22.75
N ASP A 15 -36.95 23.12 23.35
CA ASP A 15 -36.42 22.53 24.58
C ASP A 15 -34.94 22.10 24.41
N PRO A 16 -34.10 22.09 25.46
CA PRO A 16 -32.69 21.72 25.35
C PRO A 16 -32.46 20.33 24.75
N ALA A 17 -33.36 19.37 25.00
CA ALA A 17 -33.27 18.04 24.43
C ALA A 17 -33.46 18.06 22.91
N GLN A 18 -34.41 18.86 22.43
CA GLN A 18 -34.70 19.02 20.99
C GLN A 18 -33.55 19.71 20.26
N LYS A 19 -32.94 20.73 20.88
CA LYS A 19 -31.74 21.40 20.36
C LYS A 19 -30.58 20.42 20.19
N THR A 20 -30.36 19.55 21.17
CA THR A 20 -29.28 18.55 21.13
C THR A 20 -29.47 17.54 19.99
N VAL A 21 -30.69 17.04 19.80
CA VAL A 21 -31.04 16.13 18.68
C VAL A 21 -30.85 16.82 17.33
N PHE A 22 -31.24 18.08 17.24
CA PHE A 22 -31.08 18.86 16.01
C PHE A 22 -29.59 19.11 15.66
N HIS A 23 -28.76 19.44 16.66
CA HIS A 23 -27.31 19.59 16.48
C HIS A 23 -26.63 18.29 16.08
N SER A 24 -27.02 17.15 16.66
CA SER A 24 -26.43 15.84 16.31
C SER A 24 -26.80 15.42 14.89
N LEU A 25 -28.06 15.63 14.48
CA LEU A 25 -28.51 15.41 13.10
C LEU A 25 -27.70 16.25 12.10
N ARG A 26 -27.50 17.55 12.38
CA ARG A 26 -26.67 18.42 11.53
C ARG A 26 -25.22 17.96 11.46
N PHE A 27 -24.65 17.53 12.58
CA PHE A 27 -23.29 16.99 12.62
C PHE A 27 -23.14 15.74 11.74
N GLU A 28 -24.05 14.78 11.85
CA GLU A 28 -24.02 13.57 11.02
C GLU A 28 -24.20 13.88 9.53
N ALA A 29 -25.09 14.81 9.17
CA ALA A 29 -25.24 15.25 7.79
C ALA A 29 -23.98 15.95 7.26
N ALA A 30 -23.36 16.82 8.05
CA ALA A 30 -22.11 17.48 7.68
C ALA A 30 -20.97 16.46 7.47
N LYS A 31 -20.86 15.47 8.37
CA LYS A 31 -19.91 14.35 8.26
C LYS A 31 -20.16 13.50 7.01
N ALA A 32 -21.42 13.22 6.67
CA ALA A 32 -21.79 12.47 5.46
C ALA A 32 -21.50 13.26 4.17
N ALA A 33 -21.64 14.59 4.20
CA ALA A 33 -21.39 15.47 3.07
C ALA A 33 -19.90 15.83 2.88
N ALA A 34 -19.10 15.81 3.94
CA ALA A 34 -17.68 16.20 3.93
C ALA A 34 -16.83 15.55 2.80
N PRO A 35 -16.99 14.26 2.46
CA PRO A 35 -16.26 13.62 1.37
C PRO A 35 -16.54 14.17 -0.04
N TYR A 36 -17.67 14.89 -0.21
CA TYR A 36 -18.12 15.44 -1.49
C TYR A 36 -17.89 16.95 -1.61
N ILE A 37 -17.64 17.63 -0.48
CA ILE A 37 -17.35 19.08 -0.43
C ILE A 37 -15.85 19.33 -0.61
N HIS A 38 -15.01 18.43 -0.08
CA HIS A 38 -13.56 18.52 -0.21
C HIS A 38 -13.06 17.37 -1.08
N PRO A 39 -12.07 17.60 -1.98
CA PRO A 39 -11.41 16.52 -2.69
C PRO A 39 -10.83 15.51 -1.69
N ARG A 40 -11.36 14.27 -1.67
CA ARG A 40 -10.71 13.18 -0.95
C ARG A 40 -9.44 12.82 -1.71
N LEU A 41 -8.29 13.25 -1.18
CA LEU A 41 -6.99 12.79 -1.63
C LEU A 41 -6.93 11.27 -1.39
N ALA A 42 -7.09 10.50 -2.46
CA ALA A 42 -6.76 9.08 -2.42
C ALA A 42 -5.24 8.96 -2.30
N ASN A 43 -4.77 7.98 -1.52
CA ASN A 43 -3.37 7.57 -1.61
C ASN A 43 -3.17 6.95 -3.00
N VAL A 44 -2.70 7.75 -3.93
CA VAL A 44 -2.27 7.28 -5.25
C VAL A 44 -0.81 6.89 -5.11
N ASP A 45 -0.53 5.60 -5.29
CA ASP A 45 0.84 5.11 -5.37
C ASP A 45 1.49 5.68 -6.64
N LYS A 46 2.60 6.39 -6.47
CA LYS A 46 3.33 7.01 -7.58
C LYS A 46 4.41 6.04 -8.05
N PRO A 47 4.54 5.82 -9.38
CA PRO A 47 5.61 5.01 -9.92
C PRO A 47 6.97 5.45 -9.38
N VAL A 48 7.73 4.48 -8.90
CA VAL A 48 9.07 4.68 -8.37
C VAL A 48 10.07 4.68 -9.52
N GLN A 49 10.84 5.75 -9.66
CA GLN A 49 11.94 5.79 -10.61
C GLN A 49 13.24 5.38 -9.91
N ILE A 50 13.68 4.17 -10.22
CA ILE A 50 14.99 3.65 -9.83
C ILE A 50 15.78 3.32 -11.09
N GLU A 51 17.11 3.38 -10.97
CA GLU A 51 17.98 2.87 -12.02
C GLU A 51 17.66 1.39 -12.29
N PRO A 52 17.90 0.91 -13.52
CA PRO A 52 17.68 -0.49 -13.87
C PRO A 52 18.34 -1.43 -12.86
N LEU A 53 17.57 -2.37 -12.33
CA LEU A 53 18.08 -3.42 -11.45
C LEU A 53 18.82 -4.45 -12.30
N THR A 54 20.14 -4.29 -12.39
CA THR A 54 21.03 -5.15 -13.18
C THR A 54 22.07 -5.84 -12.31
N GLY A 55 22.63 -6.95 -12.80
CA GLY A 55 23.67 -7.70 -12.09
C GLY A 55 23.10 -8.72 -11.11
N SER A 56 23.89 -9.07 -10.10
CA SER A 56 23.50 -10.06 -9.08
C SER A 56 22.39 -9.54 -8.18
N LEU A 57 21.71 -10.44 -7.45
CA LEU A 57 20.71 -10.04 -6.45
C LEU A 57 21.29 -9.11 -5.37
N SER A 58 22.58 -9.24 -5.06
CA SER A 58 23.28 -8.35 -4.12
C SER A 58 23.47 -6.95 -4.70
N ASP A 59 23.82 -6.85 -5.98
CA ASP A 59 23.96 -5.56 -6.67
C ASP A 59 22.62 -4.83 -6.73
N GLN A 60 21.56 -5.57 -7.05
CA GLN A 60 20.19 -5.05 -7.08
C GLN A 60 19.72 -4.59 -5.70
N GLY A 61 20.01 -5.36 -4.64
CA GLY A 61 19.71 -4.94 -3.26
C GLY A 61 20.47 -3.69 -2.85
N SER A 62 21.75 -3.59 -3.24
CA SER A 62 22.58 -2.40 -2.99
C SER A 62 22.06 -1.17 -3.73
N ALA A 63 21.54 -1.33 -4.95
CA ALA A 63 20.90 -0.25 -5.69
C ALA A 63 19.65 0.28 -4.97
N VAL A 64 18.82 -0.60 -4.41
CA VAL A 64 17.63 -0.21 -3.61
C VAL A 64 18.06 0.55 -2.34
N LEU A 65 19.07 0.04 -1.62
CA LEU A 65 19.60 0.69 -0.41
C LEU A 65 20.21 2.08 -0.71
N THR A 66 20.87 2.21 -1.85
CA THR A 66 21.42 3.49 -2.31
C THR A 66 20.29 4.47 -2.67
N ALA A 67 19.23 4.00 -3.33
CA ALA A 67 18.10 4.83 -3.69
C ALA A 67 17.34 5.36 -2.46
N VAL A 68 17.15 4.55 -1.42
CA VAL A 68 16.45 4.98 -0.19
C VAL A 68 17.32 5.90 0.67
N SER A 69 18.62 5.61 0.81
CA SER A 69 19.54 6.48 1.56
C SER A 69 19.74 7.83 0.87
N GLY A 70 19.71 7.86 -0.47
CA GLY A 70 19.72 9.09 -1.26
C GLY A 70 18.36 9.83 -1.33
N GLY A 71 17.31 9.33 -0.67
CA GLY A 71 15.99 9.97 -0.66
C GLY A 71 15.22 9.93 -1.99
N LYS A 72 15.65 9.11 -2.96
CA LYS A 72 14.95 8.95 -4.25
C LYS A 72 13.63 8.17 -4.10
N ILE A 73 13.56 7.28 -3.11
CA ILE A 73 12.40 6.44 -2.81
C ILE A 73 12.08 6.47 -1.32
N THR A 74 10.84 6.16 -0.95
CA THR A 74 10.45 6.07 0.46
C THR A 74 10.90 4.76 1.10
N PRO A 75 11.00 4.68 2.45
CA PRO A 75 11.27 3.42 3.13
C PRO A 75 10.22 2.33 2.86
N SER A 76 8.95 2.71 2.67
CA SER A 76 7.88 1.75 2.33
C SER A 76 8.09 1.15 0.94
N GLN A 77 8.44 1.98 -0.05
CA GLN A 77 8.76 1.53 -1.41
C GLN A 77 9.99 0.63 -1.42
N ALA A 78 11.04 0.98 -0.66
CA ALA A 78 12.23 0.15 -0.52
C ALA A 78 11.89 -1.23 0.08
N SER A 79 11.04 -1.27 1.12
CA SER A 79 10.59 -2.52 1.72
C SER A 79 9.87 -3.42 0.71
N SER A 80 8.94 -2.86 -0.07
CA SER A 80 8.24 -3.60 -1.13
C SER A 80 9.21 -4.13 -2.20
N LEU A 81 10.19 -3.34 -2.64
CA LEU A 81 11.20 -3.78 -3.60
C LEU A 81 12.07 -4.93 -3.04
N MET A 82 12.51 -4.82 -1.79
CA MET A 82 13.29 -5.88 -1.14
C MET A 82 12.50 -7.19 -0.99
N GLN A 83 11.18 -7.13 -0.79
CA GLN A 83 10.33 -8.31 -0.79
C GLN A 83 10.29 -9.00 -2.15
N VAL A 84 10.20 -8.22 -3.24
CA VAL A 84 10.25 -8.75 -4.61
C VAL A 84 11.62 -9.41 -4.88
N LEU A 85 12.72 -8.76 -4.52
CA LEU A 85 14.07 -9.33 -4.66
C LEU A 85 14.24 -10.62 -3.85
N SER A 86 13.68 -10.69 -2.64
CA SER A 86 13.72 -11.90 -1.81
C SER A 86 12.90 -13.04 -2.43
N ALA A 87 11.79 -12.73 -3.09
CA ALA A 87 11.03 -13.74 -3.83
C ALA A 87 11.82 -14.27 -5.03
N GLN A 88 12.47 -13.38 -5.79
CA GLN A 88 13.34 -13.78 -6.90
C GLN A 88 14.51 -14.65 -6.43
N ALA A 89 15.13 -14.32 -5.30
CA ALA A 89 16.22 -15.11 -4.73
C ALA A 89 15.80 -16.56 -4.47
N ARG A 90 14.62 -16.77 -3.88
CA ARG A 90 14.07 -18.11 -3.66
C ARG A 90 13.83 -18.87 -4.96
N VAL A 91 13.34 -18.20 -6.01
CA VAL A 91 13.14 -18.82 -7.32
C VAL A 91 14.47 -19.30 -7.91
N VAL A 92 15.50 -18.46 -7.85
CA VAL A 92 16.86 -18.81 -8.31
C VAL A 92 17.41 -19.98 -7.52
N GLU A 93 17.31 -19.95 -6.20
CA GLU A 93 17.78 -21.01 -5.31
C GLU A 93 17.10 -22.35 -5.63
N VAL A 94 15.77 -22.37 -5.75
CA VAL A 94 15.02 -23.60 -6.10
C VAL A 94 15.47 -24.13 -7.47
N THR A 95 15.66 -23.26 -8.45
CA THR A 95 16.13 -23.64 -9.79
C THR A 95 17.54 -24.24 -9.74
N GLU A 96 18.43 -23.70 -8.91
CA GLU A 96 19.78 -24.25 -8.74
C GLU A 96 19.77 -25.59 -8.01
N LEU A 97 18.93 -25.75 -6.99
CA LEU A 97 18.75 -27.01 -6.27
C LEU A 97 18.21 -28.10 -7.21
N GLU A 98 17.21 -27.79 -8.03
CA GLU A 98 16.65 -28.72 -9.02
C GLU A 98 17.73 -29.22 -9.98
N LYS A 99 18.54 -28.31 -10.54
CA LYS A 99 19.66 -28.67 -11.42
C LYS A 99 20.67 -29.60 -10.73
N ARG A 100 21.00 -29.32 -9.47
CA ARG A 100 21.94 -30.13 -8.69
C ARG A 100 21.38 -31.51 -8.38
N VAL A 101 20.11 -31.61 -8.04
CA VAL A 101 19.43 -32.89 -7.80
C VAL A 101 19.41 -33.72 -9.09
N ALA A 102 19.00 -33.15 -10.22
CA ALA A 102 18.99 -33.84 -11.51
C ALA A 102 20.38 -34.38 -11.90
N ALA A 103 21.43 -33.59 -11.70
CA ALA A 103 22.81 -34.03 -11.96
C ALA A 103 23.24 -35.19 -11.04
N LEU A 104 22.86 -35.14 -9.76
CA LEU A 104 23.14 -36.22 -8.81
C LEU A 104 22.40 -37.50 -9.18
N GLU A 105 21.13 -37.41 -9.56
CA GLU A 105 20.32 -38.56 -9.98
C GLU A 105 20.89 -39.21 -11.24
N ALA A 106 21.26 -38.41 -12.25
CA ALA A 106 21.91 -38.91 -13.46
C ALA A 106 23.22 -39.67 -13.14
N SER A 107 24.07 -39.11 -12.28
CA SER A 107 25.35 -39.73 -11.90
C SER A 107 25.20 -41.04 -11.11
N LYS A 108 24.07 -41.22 -10.41
CA LYS A 108 23.76 -42.48 -9.71
C LYS A 108 23.25 -43.54 -10.67
N HIS A 109 22.47 -43.15 -11.68
CA HIS A 109 21.96 -44.08 -12.69
C HIS A 109 23.03 -44.60 -13.66
N GLU A 110 24.08 -43.83 -13.95
CA GLU A 110 25.22 -44.30 -14.78
C GLU A 110 26.15 -45.32 -14.07
N LYS A 111 26.09 -45.41 -12.74
CA LYS A 111 26.99 -46.26 -11.94
C LYS A 111 26.34 -47.57 -11.47
N SER A 112 25.11 -47.87 -11.88
CA SER A 112 24.40 -49.12 -11.62
C SER A 112 24.30 -49.96 -12.89
#